data_AF-Q2VBM3-F1
#
_entry.id   AF-Q2VBM3-F1
#
_cell.length_a   1.000
_cell.length_b   1.000
_cell.length_c   1.000
_cell.angle_alpha   90.00
_cell.angle_beta   90.00
_cell.angle_gamma   90.00
#
_symmetry.space_group_name_H-M   'P 1'
#
loop_
_entity.id
_entity.type
_entity.pdbx_description
1 polymer ?
#
loop_
_entity_poly.entity_id
_entity_poly.type
_entity_poly.pdbx_seq_one_letter_code
_entity_poly.pdbx_strand_id
1 'polypeptide(L)'
;GNELMEAVNLGTRGLPEALDLLEYANVPEGTARSEERIRNGADNPFDIRMWCLGNEMDGPWQLGHKDAEAYGKLAASVAAGMRMLDPDLELVVCGSSNHTMDSFGKWEETVLEHTFDKVDFVSAHAYYFPQLMENGSRDMASFLASGVDMDGFIKDVGAAIDATKARLKSDHNVYISFDEWNVWY
;
A
#
# COMPACT_ATOMS: atom_id res chain seq x y z
N GLY A 1 4.03 -22.49 6.14
CA GLY A 1 3.58 -21.91 4.86
C GLY A 1 4.04 -20.47 4.81
N ASN A 2 3.91 -19.81 3.67
CA ASN A 2 4.02 -18.35 3.58
C ASN A 2 2.62 -17.76 3.81
N GLU A 3 2.56 -16.56 4.36
CA GLU A 3 1.32 -15.78 4.46
C GLU A 3 1.10 -14.97 3.18
N LEU A 4 -0.16 -14.68 2.86
CA LEU A 4 -0.54 -13.87 1.71
C LEU A 4 -0.76 -12.42 2.12
N MET A 5 -0.20 -11.51 1.33
CA MET A 5 -0.50 -10.08 1.34
C MET A 5 -1.18 -9.76 0.01
N GLU A 6 -2.51 -9.57 0.02
CA GLU A 6 -3.32 -9.50 -1.20
C GLU A 6 -3.61 -8.06 -1.61
N ALA A 7 -3.41 -7.71 -2.88
CA ALA A 7 -3.67 -6.37 -3.38
C ALA A 7 -5.02 -6.28 -4.11
N VAL A 8 -5.87 -5.33 -3.70
CA VAL A 8 -7.13 -5.06 -4.40
C VAL A 8 -6.95 -4.04 -5.53
N ASN A 9 -7.65 -4.23 -6.65
CA ASN A 9 -7.61 -3.29 -7.76
C ASN A 9 -8.37 -2.01 -7.44
N LEU A 10 -7.66 -0.89 -7.28
CA LEU A 10 -8.23 0.46 -7.13
C LEU A 10 -7.95 1.38 -8.34
N GLY A 11 -7.42 0.83 -9.43
CA GLY A 11 -7.22 1.53 -10.70
C GLY A 11 -8.52 1.64 -11.48
N THR A 12 -9.07 0.48 -11.87
CA THR A 12 -10.27 0.33 -12.71
C THR A 12 -11.48 -0.26 -11.98
N ARG A 13 -11.31 -0.64 -10.71
CA ARG A 13 -12.36 -1.14 -9.80
C ARG A 13 -12.34 -0.34 -8.49
N GLY A 14 -13.12 -0.73 -7.50
CA GLY A 14 -13.14 -0.05 -6.21
C GLY A 14 -13.76 -0.86 -5.08
N LEU A 15 -14.49 -0.17 -4.21
CA LEU A 15 -15.07 -0.73 -2.99
C LEU A 15 -15.87 -2.03 -3.21
N PRO A 16 -16.86 -2.11 -4.13
CA PRO A 16 -17.67 -3.32 -4.27
C PRO A 16 -16.82 -4.54 -4.60
N GLU A 17 -15.83 -4.39 -5.47
CA GLU A 17 -14.99 -5.49 -5.91
C GLU A 17 -13.97 -5.93 -4.86
N ALA A 18 -13.49 -4.99 -4.04
CA ALA A 18 -12.67 -5.31 -2.87
C ALA A 18 -13.46 -6.12 -1.83
N LEU A 19 -14.72 -5.75 -1.57
CA LEU A 19 -15.59 -6.49 -0.66
C LEU A 19 -15.97 -7.87 -1.19
N ASP A 20 -16.28 -7.99 -2.48
CA ASP A 20 -16.54 -9.28 -3.12
C ASP A 20 -15.34 -10.24 -2.98
N LEU A 21 -14.12 -9.74 -3.16
CA LEU A 21 -12.91 -10.53 -3.03
C LEU A 21 -12.63 -10.92 -1.57
N LEU A 22 -12.82 -10.00 -0.63
CA LEU A 22 -12.67 -10.27 0.80
C LEU A 22 -13.72 -11.29 1.29
N GLU A 23 -14.98 -11.17 0.84
CA GLU A 23 -16.03 -12.13 1.15
C GLU A 23 -15.65 -13.53 0.63
N TYR A 24 -15.20 -13.61 -0.63
CA TYR A 24 -14.72 -14.85 -1.22
C TYR A 24 -13.58 -15.47 -0.38
N ALA A 25 -12.62 -14.64 0.04
CA ALA A 25 -11.40 -15.11 0.69
C ALA A 25 -11.57 -15.49 2.17
N ASN A 26 -12.29 -14.67 2.94
CA ASN A 26 -12.27 -14.73 4.41
C ASN A 26 -13.60 -15.18 5.04
N VAL A 27 -14.75 -15.04 4.37
CA VAL A 27 -16.03 -15.45 4.98
C VAL A 27 -16.16 -16.97 4.99
N PRO A 28 -16.45 -17.62 6.13
CA PRO A 28 -16.51 -19.08 6.24
C PRO A 28 -17.44 -19.75 5.24
N GLU A 29 -18.72 -19.42 5.25
CA GLU A 29 -19.75 -20.03 4.40
C GLU A 29 -21.04 -19.20 4.45
N GLY A 30 -22.04 -19.56 3.63
CA GLY A 30 -23.38 -19.00 3.71
C GLY A 30 -23.63 -17.72 2.90
N THR A 31 -22.63 -17.22 2.16
CA THR A 31 -22.77 -16.07 1.26
C THR A 31 -22.45 -16.45 -0.18
N ALA A 32 -22.85 -15.61 -1.15
CA ALA A 32 -22.68 -15.94 -2.56
C ALA A 32 -21.21 -16.20 -2.92
N ARG A 33 -20.28 -15.40 -2.38
CA ARG A 33 -18.84 -15.52 -2.66
C ARG A 33 -18.16 -16.60 -1.83
N SER A 34 -18.51 -16.79 -0.56
CA SER A 34 -17.94 -17.90 0.22
C SER A 34 -18.33 -19.26 -0.37
N GLU A 35 -19.58 -19.42 -0.83
CA GLU A 35 -20.05 -20.63 -1.50
C GLU A 35 -19.39 -20.82 -2.87
N GLU A 36 -19.03 -19.73 -3.56
CA GLU A 36 -18.23 -19.79 -4.78
C GLU A 36 -16.83 -20.35 -4.51
N ARG A 37 -16.16 -19.90 -3.42
CA ARG A 37 -14.86 -20.44 -2.99
C ARG A 37 -14.93 -21.95 -2.73
N ILE A 38 -15.96 -22.39 -1.99
CA ILE A 38 -16.18 -23.81 -1.67
C ILE A 38 -16.39 -24.62 -2.96
N ARG A 39 -17.25 -24.15 -3.89
CA ARG A 39 -17.44 -24.79 -5.20
C ARG A 39 -16.17 -24.86 -6.04
N ASN A 40 -15.27 -23.90 -5.89
CA ASN A 40 -13.97 -23.88 -6.55
C ASN A 40 -12.94 -24.82 -5.89
N GLY A 41 -13.32 -25.53 -4.83
CA GLY A 41 -12.52 -26.58 -4.20
C GLY A 41 -11.76 -26.13 -2.95
N ALA A 42 -12.09 -24.98 -2.38
CA ALA A 42 -11.50 -24.47 -1.14
C ALA A 42 -12.56 -24.30 -0.05
N ASP A 43 -12.74 -25.36 0.75
CA ASP A 43 -13.77 -25.42 1.80
C ASP A 43 -13.53 -24.34 2.88
N ASN A 44 -12.31 -24.27 3.41
CA ASN A 44 -11.94 -23.31 4.44
C ASN A 44 -11.58 -21.93 3.83
N PRO A 45 -11.83 -20.82 4.56
CA PRO A 45 -11.26 -19.52 4.21
C PRO A 45 -9.75 -19.56 4.04
N PHE A 46 -9.24 -18.67 3.20
CA PHE A 46 -7.79 -18.48 3.03
C PHE A 46 -7.17 -17.71 4.21
N ASP A 47 -8.01 -17.05 5.02
CA ASP A 47 -7.59 -16.28 6.20
C ASP A 47 -6.52 -15.23 5.89
N ILE A 48 -6.72 -14.48 4.79
CA ILE A 48 -5.78 -13.45 4.36
C ILE A 48 -5.91 -12.26 5.32
N ARG A 49 -4.85 -11.98 6.08
CA ARG A 49 -4.85 -10.91 7.09
C ARG A 49 -4.41 -9.56 6.53
N MET A 50 -3.41 -9.54 5.66
CA MET A 50 -2.81 -8.31 5.15
C MET A 50 -3.30 -7.99 3.74
N TRP A 51 -3.78 -6.76 3.52
CA TRP A 51 -4.32 -6.32 2.23
C TRP A 51 -3.79 -4.97 1.77
N CYS A 52 -3.33 -4.88 0.52
CA CYS A 52 -2.92 -3.63 -0.11
C CYS A 52 -4.10 -2.97 -0.81
N LEU A 53 -4.34 -1.71 -0.48
CA LEU A 53 -5.39 -0.89 -1.07
C LEU A 53 -4.91 -0.26 -2.38
N GLY A 54 -4.76 -1.06 -3.42
CA GLY A 54 -4.19 -0.63 -4.71
C GLY A 54 -2.68 -0.86 -4.79
N ASN A 55 -2.04 -0.20 -5.77
CA ASN A 55 -0.61 -0.27 -6.02
C ASN A 55 -0.13 1.04 -6.68
N GLU A 56 0.92 1.68 -6.15
CA GLU A 56 1.62 2.82 -6.79
C GLU A 56 0.69 3.85 -7.45
N MET A 57 -0.34 4.27 -6.74
CA MET A 57 -1.43 5.04 -7.34
C MET A 57 -1.04 6.48 -7.72
N ASP A 58 0.15 6.94 -7.33
CA ASP A 58 0.72 8.24 -7.67
C ASP A 58 1.50 8.26 -9.00
N GLY A 59 1.97 7.09 -9.46
CA GLY A 59 2.78 6.95 -10.66
C GLY A 59 1.96 7.19 -11.94
N PRO A 60 2.37 8.10 -12.86
CA PRO A 60 1.64 8.35 -14.10
C PRO A 60 1.65 7.17 -15.08
N TRP A 61 2.53 6.18 -14.87
CA TRP A 61 2.54 4.92 -15.60
C TRP A 61 1.41 3.97 -15.19
N GLN A 62 0.84 4.16 -14.00
CA GLN A 62 -0.11 3.23 -13.42
C GLN A 62 -1.49 3.38 -14.06
N LEU A 63 -2.10 2.26 -14.44
CA LEU A 63 -3.44 2.26 -15.00
C LEU A 63 -4.46 2.74 -13.95
N GLY A 64 -5.12 3.85 -14.24
CA GLY A 64 -6.08 4.44 -13.31
C GLY A 64 -5.44 5.16 -12.11
N HIS A 65 -4.18 5.61 -12.26
CA HIS A 65 -3.52 6.50 -11.31
C HIS A 65 -4.43 7.68 -10.92
N LYS A 66 -4.20 8.21 -9.73
CA LYS A 66 -5.05 9.23 -9.13
C LYS A 66 -4.18 10.33 -8.51
N ASP A 67 -4.77 11.50 -8.31
CA ASP A 67 -4.21 12.44 -7.35
C ASP A 67 -4.40 11.92 -5.91
N ALA A 68 -3.63 12.47 -4.98
CA ALA A 68 -3.60 12.02 -3.59
C ALA A 68 -4.96 12.14 -2.88
N GLU A 69 -5.74 13.17 -3.23
CA GLU A 69 -7.05 13.44 -2.62
C GLU A 69 -8.10 12.40 -3.08
N ALA A 70 -8.13 12.11 -4.38
CA ALA A 70 -9.01 11.11 -4.96
C ALA A 70 -8.65 9.70 -4.48
N TYR A 71 -7.35 9.38 -4.40
CA TYR A 71 -6.91 8.11 -3.85
C TYR A 71 -7.21 7.98 -2.34
N GLY A 72 -6.86 8.98 -1.53
CA GLY A 72 -7.09 8.97 -0.08
C GLY A 72 -8.57 8.76 0.28
N LYS A 73 -9.49 9.44 -0.40
CA LYS A 73 -10.94 9.24 -0.23
C LYS A 73 -11.42 7.84 -0.61
N LEU A 74 -10.91 7.32 -1.73
CA LEU A 74 -11.25 5.96 -2.18
C LEU A 74 -10.73 4.92 -1.18
N ALA A 75 -9.44 4.98 -0.84
CA ALA A 75 -8.80 4.07 0.10
C ALA A 75 -9.48 4.08 1.47
N ALA A 76 -9.85 5.27 1.99
CA ALA A 76 -10.56 5.38 3.26
C ALA A 76 -11.93 4.68 3.23
N SER A 77 -12.65 4.78 2.11
CA SER A 77 -13.95 4.12 1.93
C SER A 77 -13.79 2.60 1.80
N VAL A 78 -12.78 2.14 1.06
CA VAL A 78 -12.46 0.72 0.92
C VAL A 78 -12.04 0.12 2.26
N ALA A 79 -11.13 0.78 2.99
CA ALA A 79 -10.66 0.34 4.30
C ALA A 79 -11.81 0.21 5.32
N ALA A 80 -12.70 1.21 5.37
CA ALA A 80 -13.87 1.16 6.25
C ALA A 80 -14.79 -0.02 5.90
N GLY A 81 -15.09 -0.23 4.61
CA GLY A 81 -15.92 -1.34 4.17
C GLY A 81 -15.31 -2.70 4.50
N MET A 82 -14.00 -2.86 4.23
CA MET A 82 -13.29 -4.11 4.52
C MET A 82 -13.30 -4.42 6.02
N ARG A 83 -13.02 -3.43 6.88
CA ARG A 83 -13.06 -3.60 8.34
C ARG A 83 -14.45 -3.85 8.92
N MET A 84 -15.51 -3.40 8.23
CA MET A 84 -16.88 -3.77 8.62
C MET A 84 -17.18 -5.24 8.38
N LEU A 85 -16.56 -5.84 7.37
CA LEU A 85 -16.72 -7.26 7.04
C LEU A 85 -15.79 -8.13 7.90
N ASP A 86 -14.54 -7.72 8.07
CA ASP A 86 -13.53 -8.40 8.89
C ASP A 86 -12.73 -7.35 9.69
N PRO A 87 -13.00 -7.18 11.00
CA PRO A 87 -12.37 -6.15 11.81
C PRO A 87 -10.89 -6.42 12.12
N ASP A 88 -10.43 -7.67 11.94
CA ASP A 88 -9.09 -8.14 12.32
C ASP A 88 -8.08 -8.02 11.17
N LEU A 89 -8.44 -7.34 10.07
CA LEU A 89 -7.54 -7.11 8.94
C LEU A 89 -6.44 -6.10 9.28
N GLU A 90 -5.30 -6.29 8.60
CA GLU A 90 -4.20 -5.35 8.49
C GLU A 90 -4.22 -4.74 7.09
N LEU A 91 -4.38 -3.42 6.99
CA LEU A 91 -4.57 -2.73 5.72
C LEU A 91 -3.39 -1.81 5.40
N VAL A 92 -2.90 -1.89 4.17
CA VAL A 92 -1.78 -1.09 3.64
C VAL A 92 -2.30 -0.09 2.62
N VAL A 93 -2.10 1.19 2.89
CA VAL A 93 -2.35 2.26 1.90
C VAL A 93 -1.08 2.53 1.10
N CYS A 94 -1.21 2.86 -0.19
CA CYS A 94 -0.06 3.16 -1.04
C CYS A 94 0.60 4.48 -0.61
N GLY A 95 1.89 4.44 -0.30
CA GLY A 95 2.75 5.62 -0.31
C GLY A 95 3.14 6.02 -1.73
N SER A 96 4.09 6.93 -1.86
CA SER A 96 4.65 7.29 -3.16
C SER A 96 5.49 6.16 -3.75
N SER A 97 5.48 6.05 -5.08
CA SER A 97 6.19 4.99 -5.83
C SER A 97 7.71 5.01 -5.65
N ASN A 98 8.30 6.13 -5.23
CA ASN A 98 9.70 6.24 -4.79
C ASN A 98 9.98 7.62 -4.19
N HIS A 99 11.13 7.75 -3.52
CA HIS A 99 11.59 8.98 -2.87
C HIS A 99 11.79 10.17 -3.84
N THR A 100 11.94 9.92 -5.14
CA THR A 100 12.21 10.97 -6.14
C THR A 100 10.95 11.52 -6.82
N MET A 101 9.77 11.01 -6.48
CA MET A 101 8.50 11.50 -7.01
C MET A 101 8.27 12.96 -6.60
N ASP A 102 7.79 13.79 -7.53
CA ASP A 102 7.41 15.19 -7.24
C ASP A 102 6.30 15.29 -6.16
N SER A 103 5.52 14.23 -5.99
CA SER A 103 4.45 14.11 -4.99
C SER A 103 4.93 13.63 -3.62
N PHE A 104 6.15 13.10 -3.50
CA PHE A 104 6.65 12.50 -2.27
C PHE A 104 6.56 13.48 -1.07
N GLY A 105 6.19 12.95 0.09
CA GLY A 105 5.92 13.68 1.32
C GLY A 105 4.51 14.25 1.34
N LYS A 106 4.10 14.97 0.28
CA LYS A 106 2.73 15.52 0.20
C LYS A 106 1.68 14.44 -0.05
N TRP A 107 2.04 13.42 -0.83
CA TRP A 107 1.22 12.25 -1.09
C TRP A 107 0.87 11.54 0.21
N GLU A 108 1.88 11.13 0.98
CA GLU A 108 1.72 10.44 2.26
C GLU A 108 0.88 11.27 3.22
N GLU A 109 1.18 12.57 3.39
CA GLU A 109 0.41 13.47 4.25
C GLU A 109 -1.08 13.46 3.87
N THR A 110 -1.39 13.69 2.58
CA THR A 110 -2.78 13.82 2.11
C THR A 110 -3.54 12.51 2.21
N VAL A 111 -2.90 11.40 1.83
CA VAL A 111 -3.53 10.07 1.87
C VAL A 111 -3.78 9.64 3.32
N LEU A 112 -2.81 9.85 4.20
CA LEU A 112 -2.92 9.52 5.62
C LEU A 112 -3.98 10.37 6.31
N GLU A 113 -4.17 11.65 5.95
CA GLU A 113 -5.27 12.46 6.49
C GLU A 113 -6.66 11.81 6.37
N HIS A 114 -6.92 11.15 5.24
CA HIS A 114 -8.21 10.48 5.00
C HIS A 114 -8.30 9.09 5.66
N THR A 115 -7.15 8.42 5.78
CA THR A 115 -7.08 6.98 6.04
C THR A 115 -6.57 6.60 7.43
N PHE A 116 -5.94 7.52 8.17
CA PHE A 116 -5.12 7.23 9.36
C PHE A 116 -5.73 6.18 10.30
N ASP A 117 -6.94 6.41 10.80
CA ASP A 117 -7.60 5.54 11.78
C ASP A 117 -8.23 4.26 11.19
N LYS A 118 -7.95 3.96 9.92
CA LYS A 118 -8.56 2.83 9.18
C LYS A 118 -7.52 1.87 8.61
N VAL A 119 -6.26 2.27 8.57
CA VAL A 119 -5.15 1.51 7.99
C VAL A 119 -4.05 1.31 9.01
N ASP A 120 -3.24 0.28 8.80
CA ASP A 120 -2.18 -0.12 9.74
C ASP A 120 -0.81 0.21 9.17
N PHE A 121 -0.69 0.26 7.85
CA PHE A 121 0.56 0.53 7.16
C PHE A 121 0.39 1.54 6.02
N VAL A 122 1.49 2.25 5.73
CA VAL A 122 1.72 2.93 4.46
C VAL A 122 2.86 2.23 3.72
N SER A 123 2.69 1.99 2.42
CA SER A 123 3.72 1.34 1.60
C SER A 123 4.90 2.29 1.32
N ALA A 124 6.09 1.73 1.10
CA ALA A 124 7.29 2.47 0.71
C ALA A 124 8.10 1.63 -0.28
N HIS A 125 8.41 2.21 -1.44
CA HIS A 125 9.05 1.49 -2.53
C HIS A 125 10.41 2.11 -2.89
N ALA A 126 11.45 1.29 -3.03
CA ALA A 126 12.76 1.78 -3.43
C ALA A 126 13.55 0.75 -4.24
N TYR A 127 13.89 1.16 -5.46
CA TYR A 127 14.77 0.39 -6.34
C TYR A 127 16.03 1.18 -6.66
N TYR A 128 17.16 0.47 -6.66
CA TYR A 128 18.46 1.08 -6.88
C TYR A 128 19.20 0.42 -8.03
N PHE A 129 19.91 1.21 -8.84
CA PHE A 129 20.81 0.71 -9.87
C PHE A 129 21.94 1.71 -10.14
N PRO A 130 23.10 1.25 -10.60
CA PRO A 130 24.20 2.15 -10.94
C PRO A 130 23.86 2.97 -12.18
N GLN A 131 23.69 4.27 -11.99
CA GLN A 131 23.35 5.22 -13.04
C GLN A 131 24.48 5.34 -14.08
N LEU A 132 24.14 5.65 -15.33
CA LEU A 132 25.12 5.99 -16.35
C LEU A 132 25.63 7.42 -16.13
N MET A 133 26.94 7.58 -16.11
CA MET A 133 27.60 8.89 -16.07
C MET A 133 27.88 9.40 -17.49
N GLU A 134 28.13 10.70 -17.64
CA GLU A 134 28.41 11.35 -18.94
C GLU A 134 29.58 10.71 -19.70
N ASN A 135 30.56 10.16 -18.97
CA ASN A 135 31.72 9.49 -19.55
C ASN A 135 31.45 8.03 -20.00
N GLY A 136 30.20 7.57 -19.95
CA GLY A 136 29.77 6.23 -20.33
C GLY A 136 30.04 5.14 -19.29
N SER A 137 30.64 5.47 -18.14
CA SER A 137 30.82 4.53 -17.03
C SER A 137 29.64 4.54 -16.07
N ARG A 138 29.61 3.57 -15.14
CA ARG A 138 28.55 3.39 -14.15
C ARG A 138 28.96 4.02 -12.82
N ASP A 139 28.09 4.79 -12.20
CA ASP A 139 28.34 5.37 -10.87
C ASP A 139 28.17 4.31 -9.77
N MET A 140 29.24 3.54 -9.57
CA MET A 140 29.28 2.51 -8.53
C MET A 140 29.39 3.10 -7.13
N ALA A 141 29.92 4.32 -6.97
CA ALA A 141 30.08 4.92 -5.66
C ALA A 141 28.72 5.29 -5.07
N SER A 142 27.86 5.97 -5.84
CA SER A 142 26.50 6.30 -5.40
C SER A 142 25.65 5.05 -5.21
N PHE A 143 25.78 4.05 -6.09
CA PHE A 143 25.05 2.78 -5.95
C PHE A 143 25.42 2.01 -4.67
N LEU A 144 26.71 1.95 -4.30
CA LEU A 144 27.11 1.33 -3.03
C LEU A 144 26.67 2.13 -1.80
N ALA A 145 26.31 3.41 -1.98
CA ALA A 145 25.76 4.28 -0.96
C ALA A 145 24.20 4.30 -0.91
N SER A 146 23.51 3.47 -1.70
CA SER A 146 22.03 3.43 -1.75
C SER A 146 21.35 3.24 -0.39
N GLY A 147 22.01 2.56 0.56
CA GLY A 147 21.47 2.42 1.92
C GLY A 147 21.32 3.74 2.68
N VAL A 148 22.06 4.79 2.30
CA VAL A 148 21.93 6.13 2.88
C VAL A 148 20.63 6.79 2.42
N ASP A 149 20.28 6.63 1.14
CA ASP A 149 19.00 7.10 0.62
C ASP A 149 17.82 6.33 1.24
N MET A 150 17.93 5.00 1.33
CA MET A 150 16.89 4.17 1.95
C MET A 150 16.62 4.57 3.42
N ASP A 151 17.68 4.82 4.20
CA ASP A 151 17.55 5.31 5.59
C ASP A 151 16.87 6.69 5.66
N GLY A 152 17.20 7.59 4.73
CA GLY A 152 16.53 8.89 4.60
C GLY A 152 15.05 8.75 4.26
N PHE A 153 14.73 7.93 3.26
CA PHE A 153 13.37 7.67 2.80
C PHE A 153 12.47 7.12 3.93
N ILE A 154 12.95 6.14 4.70
CA ILE A 154 12.23 5.59 5.86
C ILE A 154 11.97 6.67 6.92
N LYS A 155 12.96 7.53 7.20
CA LYS A 155 12.81 8.63 8.16
C LYS A 155 11.78 9.66 7.69
N ASP A 156 11.80 10.01 6.42
CA ASP A 156 10.92 11.03 5.86
C ASP A 156 9.46 10.53 5.79
N VAL A 157 9.22 9.26 5.40
CA VAL A 157 7.89 8.63 5.52
C VAL A 157 7.45 8.55 6.98
N GLY A 158 8.34 8.16 7.91
CA GLY A 158 8.07 8.13 9.34
C GLY A 158 7.66 9.51 9.89
N ALA A 159 8.33 10.57 9.45
CA ALA A 159 7.98 11.94 9.82
C ALA A 159 6.59 12.36 9.30
N ALA A 160 6.20 11.95 8.09
CA ALA A 160 4.86 12.20 7.56
C ALA A 160 3.75 11.49 8.37
N ILE A 161 4.02 10.26 8.80
CA ILE A 161 3.14 9.51 9.71
C ILE A 161 2.99 10.25 11.05
N ASP A 162 4.10 10.59 11.70
CA ASP A 162 4.11 11.25 13.01
C ASP A 162 3.41 12.62 12.97
N ALA A 163 3.68 13.41 11.93
CA ALA A 163 3.03 14.70 11.73
C ALA A 163 1.51 14.56 11.56
N THR A 164 1.07 13.58 10.77
CA THR A 164 -0.36 13.31 10.58
C THR A 164 -1.02 12.84 11.87
N LYS A 165 -0.38 11.91 12.60
CA LYS A 165 -0.84 11.45 13.91
C LYS A 165 -1.07 12.62 14.88
N ALA A 166 -0.07 13.50 15.01
CA ALA A 166 -0.12 14.65 15.91
C ALA A 166 -1.25 15.63 15.54
N ARG A 167 -1.46 15.89 14.24
CA ARG A 167 -2.51 16.80 13.76
C ARG A 167 -3.90 16.23 14.00
N LEU A 168 -4.11 14.93 13.75
CA LEU A 168 -5.38 14.25 13.98
C LEU A 168 -5.64 13.99 15.47
N LYS A 169 -4.60 14.07 16.31
CA LYS A 169 -4.64 13.74 17.74
C LYS A 169 -5.10 12.30 17.97
N SER A 170 -4.70 11.41 17.07
CA SER A 170 -5.05 9.99 17.14
C SER A 170 -4.09 9.25 18.06
N ASP A 171 -4.63 8.28 18.82
CA ASP A 171 -3.84 7.32 19.59
C ASP A 171 -3.41 6.12 18.73
N HIS A 172 -4.00 5.97 17.53
CA HIS A 172 -3.67 4.91 16.57
C HIS A 172 -2.24 5.04 16.03
N ASN A 173 -1.64 3.92 15.64
CA ASN A 173 -0.31 3.89 15.03
C ASN A 173 -0.41 3.33 13.61
N VAL A 174 0.19 4.04 12.67
CA VAL A 174 0.46 3.55 11.32
C VAL A 174 1.95 3.25 11.22
N TYR A 175 2.30 2.15 10.57
CA TYR A 175 3.68 1.70 10.37
C TYR A 175 4.06 1.75 8.88
N ILE A 176 5.32 1.43 8.56
CA ILE A 176 5.80 1.37 7.18
C ILE A 176 5.82 -0.08 6.72
N SER A 177 5.18 -0.35 5.58
CA SER A 177 5.33 -1.59 4.81
C SER A 177 6.33 -1.34 3.68
N PHE A 178 7.55 -1.86 3.78
CA PHE A 178 8.52 -1.77 2.68
C PHE A 178 8.34 -2.97 1.74
N ASP A 179 7.22 -2.98 1.01
CA ASP A 179 6.71 -4.10 0.22
C ASP A 179 7.33 -4.20 -1.19
N GLU A 180 8.03 -3.16 -1.65
CA GLU A 180 8.81 -3.18 -2.88
C GLU A 180 10.24 -2.66 -2.67
N TRP A 181 11.23 -3.54 -2.71
CA TRP A 181 12.64 -3.15 -2.64
C TRP A 181 13.55 -4.13 -3.37
N ASN A 182 14.46 -3.62 -4.20
CA ASN A 182 15.54 -4.42 -4.77
C ASN A 182 16.58 -3.57 -5.52
N VAL A 183 17.56 -4.26 -6.10
CA VAL A 183 18.30 -3.77 -7.27
C VAL A 183 17.47 -4.09 -8.53
N TRP A 184 17.19 -3.08 -9.38
CA TRP A 184 16.42 -3.27 -10.62
C TRP A 184 16.90 -2.33 -11.74
N TYR A 185 17.12 -2.87 -12.94
CA TYR A 185 17.76 -2.24 -14.12
C TYR A 185 16.80 -1.99 -15.27
#